data_AF-U1PY32-F1
#
_entry.id   AF-U1PY32-F1
#
_cell.length_a   1.000
_cell.length_b   1.000
_cell.length_c   1.000
_cell.angle_alpha   90.00
_cell.angle_beta   90.00
_cell.angle_gamma   90.00
#
_symmetry.space_group_name_H-M   'P 1'
#
loop_
_entity.id
_entity.type
_entity.pdbx_description
1 polymer ?
#
loop_
_entity_poly.entity_id
_entity_poly.type
_entity_poly.pdbx_seq_one_letter_code
_entity_poly.pdbx_strand_id
1 'polypeptide(L)'
;YKRAFGTWNRALEKAGLGVHSAWGVSDENLIAELKRLNEELGHVPRKGEMENQRRWSGSIYQKRFGSWNEALTAAGFEPNERWRIPREDLLTELRDLTEELGHPPTTSEMLEHGKFTTQPYRRVFGTWRTALQAADPDYLENYRQSDTDTIPFGSD
;
A
#
# COMPACT_ATOMS: atom_id res chain seq x y z
N TYR A 1 -0.84 31.31 0.46
CA TYR A 1 -0.32 32.15 1.56
C TYR A 1 0.09 31.26 2.72
N LYS A 2 1.41 31.07 2.96
CA LYS A 2 1.98 30.35 4.11
C LYS A 2 2.46 31.39 5.12
N ARG A 3 1.71 31.67 6.20
CA ARG A 3 2.15 32.49 7.36
C ARG A 3 1.02 32.59 8.39
N ALA A 4 0.80 31.52 9.17
CA ALA A 4 -0.07 31.58 10.36
C ALA A 4 0.22 30.50 11.43
N PHE A 5 1.05 29.49 11.13
CA PHE A 5 1.26 28.35 12.04
C PHE A 5 2.38 28.54 13.09
N GLY A 6 3.21 29.58 12.98
CA GLY A 6 4.33 29.78 13.92
C GLY A 6 3.99 30.59 15.18
N THR A 7 2.96 31.43 15.13
CA THR A 7 2.67 32.41 16.20
C THR A 7 1.58 31.95 17.17
N TRP A 8 0.74 30.98 16.79
CA TRP A 8 -0.35 30.51 17.65
C TRP A 8 0.07 29.42 18.63
N ASN A 9 0.88 28.43 18.21
CA ASN A 9 1.39 27.39 19.13
C ASN A 9 2.31 27.98 20.20
N ARG A 10 3.13 28.98 19.84
CA ARG A 10 4.07 29.62 20.77
C ARG A 10 3.40 30.51 21.82
N ALA A 11 2.17 30.96 21.56
CA ALA A 11 1.39 31.75 22.51
C ALA A 11 0.69 30.88 23.57
N LEU A 12 0.38 29.61 23.25
CA LEU A 12 -0.38 28.71 24.13
C LEU A 12 0.52 27.87 25.06
N GLU A 13 1.77 27.61 24.67
CA GLU A 13 2.77 26.93 25.51
C GLU A 13 3.08 27.71 26.81
N LYS A 14 2.90 29.03 26.80
CA LYS A 14 3.19 29.90 27.95
C LYS A 14 2.06 29.96 28.98
N ALA A 15 0.87 29.42 28.67
CA ALA A 15 -0.32 29.57 29.50
C ALA A 15 -0.72 28.32 30.30
N GLY A 16 -0.05 27.18 30.11
CA GLY A 16 -0.30 25.96 30.90
C GLY A 16 -1.73 25.43 30.84
N LEU A 17 -2.50 25.75 29.80
CA LEU A 17 -3.90 25.39 29.67
C LEU A 17 -4.11 24.56 28.40
N GLY A 18 -4.58 23.32 28.62
CA GLY A 18 -4.78 22.30 27.60
C GLY A 18 -5.60 22.79 26.40
N VAL A 19 -5.11 22.48 25.20
CA VAL A 19 -5.74 22.88 23.95
C VAL A 19 -6.97 21.99 23.71
N HIS A 20 -8.15 22.55 24.02
CA HIS A 20 -9.45 21.98 23.66
C HIS A 20 -9.70 22.16 22.15
N SER A 21 -9.60 21.08 21.38
CA SER A 21 -10.05 21.06 19.98
C SER A 21 -10.97 19.87 19.75
N ALA A 22 -12.27 20.03 20.07
CA ALA A 22 -13.46 19.21 19.81
C ALA A 22 -13.44 17.67 20.04
N TRP A 23 -12.28 17.01 19.94
CA TRP A 23 -11.97 15.61 20.24
C TRP A 23 -10.57 15.43 20.89
N GLY A 24 -9.88 16.53 21.24
CA GLY A 24 -8.70 16.49 22.13
C GLY A 24 -7.38 16.01 21.52
N VAL A 25 -7.27 15.86 20.20
CA VAL A 25 -6.03 15.38 19.56
C VAL A 25 -5.39 16.45 18.69
N SER A 26 -4.14 16.81 18.99
CA SER A 26 -3.29 17.66 18.16
C SER A 26 -2.66 16.84 17.02
N ASP A 27 -2.27 17.51 15.93
CA ASP A 27 -1.54 16.86 14.83
C ASP A 27 -0.20 16.29 15.32
N GLU A 28 0.41 16.93 16.31
CA GLU A 28 1.63 16.48 17.00
C GLU A 28 1.42 15.13 17.71
N ASN A 29 0.28 14.94 18.39
CA ASN A 29 -0.06 13.67 19.04
C ASN A 29 -0.26 12.55 18.01
N LEU A 30 -0.87 12.87 16.87
CA LEU A 30 -1.07 11.91 15.76
C LEU A 30 0.28 11.52 15.13
N ILE A 31 1.18 12.49 14.92
CA ILE A 31 2.54 12.23 14.40
C ILE A 31 3.37 11.43 15.41
N ALA A 32 3.29 11.76 16.70
CA ALA A 32 3.99 11.04 17.76
C ALA A 32 3.54 9.57 17.84
N GLU A 33 2.24 9.31 17.67
CA GLU A 33 1.71 7.96 17.63
C GLU A 33 2.23 7.18 16.41
N LEU A 34 2.28 7.78 15.22
CA LEU A 34 2.88 7.14 14.04
C LEU A 34 4.36 6.79 14.25
N LYS A 35 5.11 7.65 14.95
CA LYS A 35 6.51 7.39 15.30
C LYS A 35 6.66 6.26 16.30
N ARG A 36 5.87 6.26 17.37
CA ARG A 36 5.81 5.18 18.36
C ARG A 36 5.53 3.83 17.70
N LEU A 37 4.56 3.78 16.79
CA LEU A 37 4.19 2.57 16.07
C LEU A 37 5.30 2.09 15.13
N ASN A 38 6.01 3.01 14.48
CA ASN A 38 7.15 2.65 13.65
C ASN A 38 8.28 2.02 14.49
N GLU A 39 8.52 2.54 15.69
CA GLU A 39 9.49 1.97 16.64
C GLU A 39 9.05 0.60 17.16
N GLU A 40 7.75 0.43 17.46
CA GLU A 40 7.18 -0.82 17.96
C GLU A 40 7.15 -1.93 16.90
N LEU A 41 6.76 -1.61 15.67
CA LEU A 41 6.63 -2.56 14.57
C LEU A 41 7.95 -2.79 13.81
N GLY A 42 8.94 -1.90 14.00
CA GLY A 42 10.18 -1.90 13.22
C GLY A 42 9.99 -1.50 11.75
N HIS A 43 8.80 -1.03 11.37
CA HIS A 43 8.49 -0.58 10.01
C HIS A 43 7.38 0.48 10.00
N VAL A 44 7.27 1.18 8.87
CA VAL A 44 6.24 2.23 8.68
C VAL A 44 4.85 1.63 8.88
N PRO A 45 4.03 2.17 9.81
CA PRO A 45 2.74 1.60 10.16
C PRO A 45 1.75 1.61 9.00
N ARG A 46 1.01 0.53 8.83
CA ARG A 46 -0.10 0.44 7.87
C ARG A 46 -1.38 0.96 8.51
N LYS A 47 -2.28 1.49 7.68
CA LYS A 47 -3.61 1.93 8.13
C LYS A 47 -4.34 0.83 8.90
N GLY A 48 -4.33 -0.41 8.39
CA GLY A 48 -5.00 -1.56 9.02
C GLY A 48 -4.36 -2.02 10.33
N GLU A 49 -3.04 -1.89 10.48
CA GLU A 49 -2.34 -2.22 11.73
C GLU A 49 -2.72 -1.24 12.85
N MET A 50 -3.01 0.01 12.48
CA MET A 50 -3.48 1.03 13.41
C MET A 50 -4.93 0.85 13.82
N GLU A 51 -5.79 0.37 12.92
CA GLU A 51 -7.19 0.04 13.26
C GLU A 51 -7.29 -1.02 14.37
N ASN A 52 -6.29 -1.90 14.50
CA ASN A 52 -6.22 -2.91 15.55
C ASN A 52 -5.78 -2.36 16.92
N GLN A 53 -5.01 -1.27 16.96
CA GLN A 53 -4.47 -0.72 18.23
C GLN A 53 -5.44 0.25 18.96
N ARG A 54 -6.66 0.45 18.44
CA ARG A 54 -7.83 1.13 19.07
C ARG A 54 -7.63 2.54 19.67
N ARG A 55 -6.43 3.15 19.58
CA ARG A 55 -6.18 4.47 20.18
C ARG A 55 -6.76 5.61 19.33
N TRP A 56 -6.57 5.56 18.01
CA TRP A 56 -7.13 6.54 17.07
C TRP A 56 -7.45 5.85 15.73
N SER A 57 -8.63 6.12 15.16
CA SER A 57 -8.99 5.52 13.87
C SER A 57 -8.21 6.16 12.71
N GLY A 58 -7.93 5.37 11.67
CA GLY A 58 -7.34 5.89 10.42
C GLY A 58 -8.15 7.02 9.77
N SER A 59 -9.44 7.14 10.10
CA SER A 59 -10.31 8.23 9.64
C SER A 59 -9.98 9.59 10.29
N ILE A 60 -9.39 9.64 11.48
CA ILE A 60 -8.92 10.90 12.09
C ILE A 60 -7.72 11.45 11.30
N TYR A 61 -6.79 10.58 10.91
CA TYR A 61 -5.63 10.96 10.09
C TYR A 61 -6.06 11.47 8.72
N GLN A 62 -7.02 10.80 8.08
CA GLN A 62 -7.57 11.26 6.80
C GLN A 62 -8.25 12.63 6.92
N LYS A 63 -9.03 12.87 7.97
CA LYS A 63 -9.69 14.17 8.19
C LYS A 63 -8.70 15.31 8.48
N ARG A 64 -7.58 15.02 9.14
CA ARG A 64 -6.61 16.03 9.58
C ARG A 64 -5.52 16.31 8.54
N PHE A 65 -5.00 15.25 7.92
CA PHE A 65 -3.88 15.34 6.98
C PHE A 65 -4.29 15.19 5.51
N GLY A 66 -5.56 14.89 5.22
CA GLY A 66 -6.07 14.63 3.86
C GLY A 66 -6.04 13.14 3.51
N SER A 67 -4.98 12.43 3.89
CA SER A 67 -4.80 11.00 3.65
C SER A 67 -3.82 10.36 4.64
N TRP A 68 -3.80 9.02 4.68
CA TRP A 68 -2.83 8.27 5.48
C TRP A 68 -1.39 8.53 5.03
N ASN A 69 -1.15 8.60 3.72
CA ASN A 69 0.18 8.87 3.18
C ASN A 69 0.64 10.29 3.48
N GLU A 70 -0.26 11.28 3.47
CA GLU A 70 0.05 12.64 3.92
C GLU A 70 0.37 12.68 5.41
N ALA A 71 -0.31 11.89 6.24
CA ALA A 71 0.04 11.75 7.65
C ALA A 71 1.41 11.10 7.86
N LEU A 72 1.75 10.06 7.11
CA LEU A 72 3.09 9.45 7.12
C LEU A 72 4.16 10.47 6.69
N THR A 73 3.90 11.22 5.63
CA THR A 73 4.78 12.28 5.13
C THR A 73 4.97 13.37 6.19
N ALA A 74 3.88 13.80 6.85
CA ALA A 74 3.94 14.77 7.94
C ALA A 74 4.71 14.25 9.16
N ALA A 75 4.71 12.93 9.38
CA ALA A 75 5.53 12.28 10.40
C ALA A 75 7.00 12.08 10.00
N GLY A 76 7.38 12.42 8.76
CA GLY A 76 8.73 12.26 8.23
C GLY A 76 9.02 10.85 7.70
N PHE A 77 7.99 10.03 7.49
CA PHE A 77 8.12 8.74 6.85
C PHE A 77 7.95 8.86 5.34
N GLU A 78 8.62 7.98 4.61
CA GLU A 78 8.24 7.74 3.23
C GLU A 78 6.80 7.22 3.21
N PRO A 79 5.95 7.69 2.28
CA PRO A 79 4.65 7.09 2.03
C PRO A 79 4.79 5.57 1.89
N ASN A 80 3.74 4.82 2.20
CA ASN A 80 3.76 3.35 2.24
C ASN A 80 3.92 2.68 0.84
N GLU A 81 4.62 3.33 -0.08
CA GLU A 81 5.13 2.80 -1.34
C GLU A 81 6.15 1.68 -1.12
N ARG A 82 6.83 1.65 0.03
CA ARG A 82 7.77 0.56 0.39
C ARG A 82 7.12 -0.83 0.44
N TRP A 83 5.78 -0.89 0.56
CA TRP A 83 5.00 -2.14 0.51
C TRP A 83 4.20 -2.32 -0.78
N ARG A 84 4.42 -1.48 -1.81
CA ARG A 84 4.11 -1.89 -3.17
C ARG A 84 5.12 -2.97 -3.54
N ILE A 85 4.64 -4.20 -3.71
CA ILE A 85 5.45 -5.26 -4.31
C ILE A 85 6.06 -4.67 -5.59
N PRO A 86 7.40 -4.64 -5.72
CA PRO A 86 8.06 -4.14 -6.90
C PRO A 86 7.49 -4.78 -8.16
N ARG A 87 7.41 -3.98 -9.24
CA ARG A 87 6.97 -4.50 -10.54
C ARG A 87 7.81 -5.72 -10.95
N GLU A 88 9.11 -5.66 -10.70
CA GLU A 88 10.08 -6.72 -10.97
C GLU A 88 9.71 -8.00 -10.20
N ASP A 89 9.49 -7.92 -8.89
CA ASP A 89 9.14 -9.08 -8.05
C ASP A 89 7.84 -9.77 -8.51
N LEU A 90 6.84 -9.00 -8.96
CA LEU A 90 5.63 -9.56 -9.56
C LEU A 90 5.93 -10.31 -10.87
N LEU A 91 6.82 -9.78 -11.71
CA LEU A 91 7.20 -10.43 -12.96
C LEU A 91 8.04 -11.68 -12.74
N THR A 92 8.97 -11.64 -11.77
CA THR A 92 9.75 -12.81 -11.35
C THR A 92 8.81 -13.92 -10.88
N GLU A 93 7.86 -13.61 -10.02
CA GLU A 93 6.89 -14.61 -9.54
C GLU A 93 6.07 -15.23 -10.68
N LEU A 94 5.61 -14.42 -11.64
CA LEU A 94 4.89 -14.93 -12.81
C LEU A 94 5.76 -15.86 -13.65
N ARG A 95 7.05 -15.55 -13.83
CA ARG A 95 8.00 -16.38 -14.59
C ARG A 95 8.29 -17.67 -13.86
N ASP A 96 8.61 -17.61 -12.57
CA ASP A 96 8.88 -18.78 -11.73
C ASP A 96 7.69 -19.76 -11.79
N LEU A 97 6.46 -19.25 -11.61
CA LEU A 97 5.27 -20.08 -11.64
C LEU A 97 4.94 -20.61 -13.05
N THR A 98 5.29 -19.86 -14.09
CA THR A 98 5.16 -20.32 -15.48
C THR A 98 6.12 -21.48 -15.76
N GLU A 99 7.36 -21.40 -15.28
CA GLU A 99 8.35 -22.47 -15.39
C GLU A 99 7.93 -23.72 -14.62
N GLU A 100 7.35 -23.55 -13.43
CA GLU A 100 6.85 -24.64 -12.59
C GLU A 100 5.66 -25.38 -13.20
N LEU A 101 4.67 -24.63 -13.71
CA LEU A 101 3.47 -25.19 -14.31
C LEU A 101 3.68 -25.65 -15.77
N GLY A 102 4.76 -25.19 -16.42
CA GLY A 102 5.01 -25.38 -17.85
C GLY A 102 4.04 -24.59 -18.74
N HIS A 103 3.20 -23.75 -18.15
CA HIS A 103 2.29 -22.83 -18.81
C HIS A 103 2.06 -21.62 -17.91
N PRO A 104 1.62 -20.47 -18.47
CA PRO A 104 1.37 -19.30 -17.67
C PRO A 104 0.22 -19.54 -16.69
N PRO A 105 0.34 -19.04 -15.46
CA PRO A 105 -0.66 -19.27 -14.44
C PRO A 105 -1.97 -18.54 -14.76
N THR A 106 -3.08 -19.22 -14.53
CA THR A 106 -4.40 -18.62 -14.39
C THR A 106 -4.46 -17.78 -13.11
N THR A 107 -5.48 -16.92 -13.01
CA THR A 107 -5.75 -16.18 -11.77
C THR A 107 -6.03 -17.11 -10.58
N SER A 108 -6.60 -18.29 -10.82
CA SER A 108 -6.85 -19.31 -9.80
C SER A 108 -5.56 -19.99 -9.36
N GLU A 109 -4.70 -20.38 -10.30
CA GLU A 109 -3.41 -21.01 -9.99
C GLU A 109 -2.46 -20.03 -9.29
N MET A 110 -2.48 -18.74 -9.64
CA MET A 110 -1.76 -17.73 -8.86
C MET A 110 -2.30 -17.62 -7.43
N LEU A 111 -3.60 -17.79 -7.22
CA LEU A 111 -4.19 -17.75 -5.88
C LEU A 111 -3.87 -19.01 -5.07
N GLU A 112 -3.74 -20.16 -5.72
CA GLU A 112 -3.48 -21.46 -5.09
C GLU A 112 -1.99 -21.73 -4.85
N HIS A 113 -1.15 -21.41 -5.83
CA HIS A 113 0.27 -21.75 -5.87
C HIS A 113 1.21 -20.54 -5.80
N GLY A 114 0.70 -19.34 -6.10
CA GLY A 114 1.51 -18.13 -6.14
C GLY A 114 1.78 -17.50 -4.78
N LYS A 115 2.91 -16.81 -4.67
CA LYS A 115 3.30 -16.05 -3.46
C LYS A 115 2.46 -14.79 -3.25
N PHE A 116 1.81 -14.28 -4.30
CA PHE A 116 1.07 -13.03 -4.28
C PHE A 116 -0.36 -13.21 -4.79
N THR A 117 -1.30 -12.46 -4.22
CA THR A 117 -2.67 -12.40 -4.76
C THR A 117 -2.71 -11.68 -6.12
N THR A 118 -3.83 -11.78 -6.83
CA THR A 118 -4.03 -11.13 -8.15
C THR A 118 -4.17 -9.61 -8.09
N GLN A 119 -4.47 -9.04 -6.92
CA GLN A 119 -4.72 -7.61 -6.72
C GLN A 119 -3.47 -6.72 -6.98
N PRO A 120 -2.28 -7.05 -6.45
CA PRO A 120 -1.03 -6.40 -6.84
C PRO A 120 -0.81 -6.31 -8.36
N TYR A 121 -1.09 -7.38 -9.10
CA TYR A 121 -0.92 -7.42 -10.56
C TYR A 121 -1.90 -6.48 -11.26
N ARG A 122 -3.20 -6.53 -10.91
CA ARG A 122 -4.20 -5.59 -11.45
C ARG A 122 -3.83 -4.14 -11.16
N ARG A 123 -3.31 -3.85 -9.97
CA ARG A 123 -2.88 -2.49 -9.59
C ARG A 123 -1.67 -1.98 -10.41
N VAL A 124 -0.72 -2.85 -10.74
CA VAL A 124 0.54 -2.46 -11.40
C VAL A 124 0.44 -2.50 -12.92
N PHE A 125 -0.26 -3.50 -13.47
CA PHE A 125 -0.34 -3.75 -14.92
C PHE A 125 -1.72 -3.42 -15.51
N GLY A 126 -2.74 -3.26 -14.67
CA GLY A 126 -4.12 -3.01 -15.08
C GLY A 126 -4.94 -4.31 -15.15
N THR A 127 -4.54 -5.22 -16.03
CA THR A 127 -5.24 -6.50 -16.24
C THR A 127 -4.31 -7.70 -16.08
N TRP A 128 -4.88 -8.90 -15.88
CA TRP A 128 -4.05 -10.12 -15.80
C TRP A 128 -3.29 -10.39 -17.10
N ARG A 129 -3.97 -10.19 -18.25
CA ARG A 129 -3.35 -10.31 -19.58
C ARG A 129 -2.12 -9.42 -19.76
N THR A 130 -2.20 -8.17 -19.31
CA THR A 130 -1.08 -7.23 -19.41
C THR A 130 0.05 -7.57 -18.46
N ALA A 131 -0.23 -8.18 -17.30
CA ALA A 131 0.79 -8.74 -16.42
C ALA A 131 1.54 -9.91 -17.07
N LEU A 132 0.81 -10.86 -17.69
CA LEU A 132 1.41 -11.98 -18.42
C LEU A 132 2.25 -11.50 -19.61
N GLN A 133 1.74 -10.57 -20.41
CA GLN A 133 2.48 -9.98 -21.53
C GLN A 133 3.71 -9.17 -21.08
N ALA A 134 3.66 -8.61 -19.87
CA ALA A 134 4.83 -7.93 -19.30
C ALA A 134 5.89 -8.91 -18.78
N ALA A 135 5.49 -10.13 -18.39
CA ALA A 135 6.40 -11.19 -17.95
C ALA A 135 7.11 -11.83 -19.15
N ASP A 136 6.38 -12.06 -20.22
CA ASP A 136 6.89 -12.54 -21.51
C ASP A 136 6.18 -11.80 -22.67
N PRO A 137 6.88 -10.92 -23.41
CA PRO A 137 6.32 -10.17 -24.53
C PRO A 137 5.79 -11.04 -25.69
N ASP A 138 6.42 -12.19 -25.92
CA ASP A 138 6.07 -13.12 -27.01
C ASP A 138 5.01 -14.14 -26.56
N TYR A 139 4.58 -14.06 -25.30
CA TYR A 139 3.61 -14.94 -24.67
C TYR A 139 2.33 -15.14 -25.51
N LEU A 140 1.72 -14.06 -26.02
CA LEU A 140 0.46 -14.17 -26.77
C LEU A 140 0.64 -14.88 -28.11
N GLU A 141 1.84 -14.82 -28.68
CA GLU A 141 2.19 -15.51 -29.92
C GLU A 141 2.41 -17.00 -29.65
N ASN A 142 3.16 -17.33 -28.60
CA ASN A 142 3.40 -18.72 -28.18
C ASN A 142 2.10 -19.41 -27.71
N TYR A 143 1.24 -18.71 -26.96
CA TYR A 143 -0.03 -19.24 -26.45
C TYR A 143 -1.03 -19.55 -27.57
N ARG A 144 -1.09 -18.72 -28.62
CA ARG A 144 -1.95 -18.97 -29.79
C ARG A 144 -1.54 -20.22 -30.57
N GLN A 145 -0.27 -20.58 -30.50
CA GLN A 145 0.29 -21.74 -31.19
C GLN A 145 0.26 -23.00 -30.33
N SER A 146 0.12 -22.89 -29.00
CA SER A 146 -0.02 -24.03 -28.10
C SER A 146 -1.48 -24.50 -28.03
N ASP A 147 -1.72 -25.80 -28.27
CA ASP A 147 -3.02 -26.49 -28.10
C ASP A 147 -3.41 -26.64 -26.61
N THR A 148 -3.26 -25.59 -25.80
CA THR A 148 -3.60 -25.59 -24.38
C THR A 148 -5.06 -25.19 -24.17
N ASP A 149 -5.86 -26.09 -23.58
CA ASP A 149 -7.29 -25.90 -23.27
C ASP A 149 -7.53 -24.87 -22.13
N THR A 150 -6.48 -24.56 -21.36
CA THR A 150 -6.55 -23.64 -20.21
C THR A 150 -6.47 -22.18 -20.68
N ILE A 151 -7.53 -21.41 -20.42
CA ILE A 151 -7.58 -19.95 -20.67
C ILE A 151 -7.09 -19.21 -19.43
N PRO A 152 -5.88 -18.59 -19.44
CA PRO A 152 -5.28 -18.00 -18.26
C PRO A 152 -5.86 -16.63 -17.90
N PHE A 153 -6.69 -16.04 -18.76
CA PHE A 153 -7.21 -14.69 -18.55
C PHE A 153 -8.31 -14.63 -17.49
N GLY A 154 -8.98 -15.74 -17.18
CA GLY A 154 -10.19 -15.75 -16.35
C GLY A 154 -11.29 -14.83 -16.93
N SER A 155 -12.53 -14.98 -16.49
CA SER A 155 -13.54 -13.97 -16.81
C SER A 155 -13.25 -12.72 -15.99
N ASP A 156 -13.04 -11.58 -16.65
CA ASP A 156 -12.84 -10.26 -16.00
C ASP A 156 -14.04 -9.87 -15.11
#